data_AF-A0A662WP99-F1
#
_entry.id   AF-A0A662WP99-F1
#
_cell.length_a   1.000
_cell.length_b   1.000
_cell.length_c   1.000
_cell.angle_alpha   90.00
_cell.angle_beta   90.00
_cell.angle_gamma   90.00
#
_symmetry.space_group_name_H-M   'P 1'
#
loop_
_entity.id
_entity.type
_entity.pdbx_description
1 polymer ?
#
loop_
_entity_poly.entity_id
_entity_poly.type
_entity_poly.pdbx_seq_one_letter_code
_entity_poly.pdbx_strand_id
1 'polypeptide(L)'
;MVASPSVSLVALAAAAFAATANAHSYMILPLPTWPVSWGTNSPSGTIEGDTYLPVPDGMSYSTDPYDNTEAYWTAFNASNYTSLLQFAAATQVLQSVSSFGTATAACGFSLTNGTARDLPAEVEWNQLTSSHEGPCEVWCDDTLVFEDWNCALDYTSDPAKLPYDVAKCEGSSMLTSIWLALHALPWQVYTNCAPLTGDLSSSSVTPMQRIMLSPSTTIALLAAMLAAQVNAHSNMILPLPTWPVDWSTNSFAALIEGDTYLPCPDGMSYSTDPYDNTEAYWTAFNASDYTSLKDLVDQTAAVQTLSPFGTATLECGYSLANGTAQDLPEEVEWNQLTSSHEGPCEVWCDDTLVFEDWNCALDYTSDPAKLPYDSAKCSGASVLTSYWLALHGLPWQVYINCAPLTGSYSSSSADSSTPSTTIATLATGAPEATPTTTTAASETPTTTTATTTTSDASTVDGEADDVTETTTDKCSVRSRRRD
;
A
#
# COMPACT_ATOMS: atom_id res chain seq x y z
N MET A 1 63.48 -12.80 28.35
CA MET A 1 62.80 -12.83 27.04
C MET A 1 61.44 -13.44 27.27
N VAL A 2 60.42 -12.60 27.41
CA VAL A 2 59.02 -13.00 27.60
C VAL A 2 58.28 -12.51 26.37
N ALA A 3 57.77 -13.44 25.58
CA ALA A 3 56.99 -13.13 24.37
C ALA A 3 55.58 -12.70 24.79
N SER A 4 55.15 -11.53 24.29
CA SER A 4 53.76 -11.07 24.39
C SER A 4 52.94 -11.69 23.26
N PRO A 5 51.70 -12.15 23.48
CA PRO A 5 50.80 -12.48 22.39
C PRO A 5 50.11 -11.20 21.93
N SER A 6 50.24 -10.89 20.64
CA SER A 6 49.46 -9.86 19.96
C SER A 6 48.02 -10.33 19.84
N VAL A 7 47.11 -9.71 20.59
CA VAL A 7 45.66 -9.88 20.40
C VAL A 7 45.27 -9.04 19.19
N SER A 8 45.03 -9.68 18.05
CA SER A 8 44.33 -9.04 16.93
C SER A 8 42.89 -8.82 17.35
N LEU A 9 42.53 -7.57 17.61
CA LEU A 9 41.17 -7.11 17.78
C LEU A 9 40.47 -7.24 16.41
N VAL A 10 39.76 -8.34 16.18
CA VAL A 10 38.79 -8.43 15.09
C VAL A 10 37.57 -7.65 15.56
N ALA A 11 37.42 -6.41 15.07
CA ALA A 11 36.21 -5.63 15.25
C ALA A 11 35.07 -6.35 14.52
N LEU A 12 34.24 -7.06 15.29
CA LEU A 12 32.98 -7.60 14.81
C LEU A 12 32.05 -6.40 14.60
N ALA A 13 31.95 -5.92 13.36
CA ALA A 13 30.92 -4.96 12.98
C ALA A 13 29.59 -5.71 13.01
N ALA A 14 28.88 -5.62 14.14
CA ALA A 14 27.48 -5.99 14.20
C ALA A 14 26.71 -4.98 13.36
N ALA A 15 26.44 -5.33 12.10
CA ALA A 15 25.44 -4.65 11.29
C ALA A 15 24.09 -4.94 11.95
N ALA A 16 23.61 -3.99 12.76
CA ALA A 16 22.22 -3.97 13.20
C ALA A 16 21.39 -3.63 11.96
N PHE A 17 20.78 -4.64 11.36
CA PHE A 17 19.74 -4.46 10.34
C PHE A 17 18.57 -3.73 11.02
N ALA A 18 18.35 -2.50 10.57
CA ALA A 18 17.22 -1.68 10.97
C ALA A 18 16.04 -2.08 10.09
N ALA A 19 15.07 -2.78 10.68
CA ALA A 19 13.79 -3.06 10.05
C ALA A 19 13.10 -1.76 9.65
N THR A 20 13.14 -1.48 8.35
CA THR A 20 12.29 -0.47 7.72
C THR A 20 10.91 -1.09 7.56
N ALA A 21 9.88 -0.60 8.24
CA ALA A 21 8.51 -0.99 8.01
C ALA A 21 8.02 -0.44 6.66
N ASN A 22 8.33 -1.16 5.60
CA ASN A 22 7.66 -1.02 4.32
C ASN A 22 6.60 -2.14 4.29
N ALA A 23 5.32 -1.80 4.24
CA ALA A 23 4.27 -2.81 4.40
C ALA A 23 4.25 -3.79 3.22
N HIS A 24 4.70 -3.33 2.06
CA HIS A 24 4.80 -4.10 0.84
C HIS A 24 6.18 -4.76 0.67
N SER A 25 6.24 -5.86 -0.08
CA SER A 25 7.42 -6.72 -0.05
C SER A 25 7.78 -7.30 -1.42
N TYR A 26 9.02 -7.77 -1.53
CA TYR A 26 9.49 -8.55 -2.67
C TYR A 26 10.56 -9.56 -2.26
N MET A 27 10.65 -10.64 -3.03
CA MET A 27 11.65 -11.68 -2.89
C MET A 27 13.04 -11.12 -3.22
N ILE A 28 14.00 -11.34 -2.34
CA ILE A 28 15.42 -10.96 -2.49
C ILE A 28 16.36 -12.17 -2.64
N LEU A 29 15.90 -13.37 -2.24
CA LEU A 29 16.64 -14.62 -2.42
C LEU A 29 15.68 -15.76 -2.80
N PRO A 30 15.90 -16.49 -3.91
CA PRO A 30 16.88 -16.19 -4.96
C PRO A 30 16.57 -14.84 -5.62
N LEU A 31 17.59 -14.05 -5.94
CA LEU A 31 17.40 -12.68 -6.42
C LEU A 31 16.64 -12.67 -7.77
N PRO A 32 15.39 -12.15 -7.85
CA PRO A 32 14.66 -12.05 -9.09
C PRO A 32 15.39 -11.17 -10.11
N THR A 33 15.11 -11.40 -11.39
CA THR A 33 15.52 -10.45 -12.43
C THR A 33 14.35 -9.56 -12.77
N TRP A 34 14.59 -8.25 -12.82
CA TRP A 34 13.57 -7.24 -13.06
C TRP A 34 13.73 -6.62 -14.45
N PRO A 35 12.66 -6.05 -15.04
CA PRO A 35 12.70 -5.30 -16.29
C PRO A 35 13.65 -4.09 -16.26
N VAL A 36 13.86 -3.53 -15.07
CA VAL A 36 14.78 -2.42 -14.78
C VAL A 36 15.88 -2.88 -13.82
N SER A 37 16.86 -2.03 -13.52
CA SER A 37 18.02 -2.38 -12.67
C SER A 37 17.68 -2.62 -11.20
N TRP A 38 16.40 -2.69 -10.86
CA TRP A 38 15.87 -2.45 -9.53
C TRP A 38 14.53 -3.23 -9.36
N GLY A 39 14.27 -3.78 -8.16
CA GLY A 39 13.05 -4.56 -7.86
C GLY A 39 11.90 -3.74 -7.32
N THR A 40 10.67 -4.23 -7.42
CA THR A 40 9.49 -3.54 -6.92
C THR A 40 8.84 -4.30 -5.78
N ASN A 41 8.43 -3.57 -4.76
CA ASN A 41 7.55 -4.02 -3.69
C ASN A 41 6.06 -3.75 -4.02
N SER A 42 5.69 -3.33 -5.23
CA SER A 42 4.28 -3.14 -5.58
C SER A 42 3.56 -4.50 -5.70
N PRO A 43 2.27 -4.59 -5.33
CA PRO A 43 1.50 -5.80 -5.56
C PRO A 43 1.42 -6.09 -7.06
N SER A 44 1.72 -7.33 -7.43
CA SER A 44 1.62 -7.81 -8.82
C SER A 44 0.17 -8.06 -9.26
N GLY A 45 -0.74 -8.24 -8.31
CA GLY A 45 -2.15 -8.46 -8.57
C GLY A 45 -3.02 -8.00 -7.41
N THR A 46 -4.31 -7.84 -7.66
CA THR A 46 -5.34 -7.61 -6.64
C THR A 46 -6.46 -8.63 -6.78
N ILE A 47 -7.08 -9.03 -5.68
CA ILE A 47 -8.20 -9.97 -5.66
C ILE A 47 -9.37 -9.36 -4.87
N GLU A 48 -10.53 -9.25 -5.51
CA GLU A 48 -11.80 -9.01 -4.82
C GLU A 48 -12.20 -10.27 -4.05
N GLY A 49 -11.64 -10.43 -2.85
CA GLY A 49 -11.72 -11.66 -2.05
C GLY A 49 -13.14 -12.14 -1.79
N ASP A 50 -14.04 -11.24 -1.43
CA ASP A 50 -15.46 -11.53 -1.16
C ASP A 50 -16.24 -12.06 -2.37
N THR A 51 -15.79 -11.73 -3.59
CA THR A 51 -16.37 -12.21 -4.84
C THR A 51 -16.07 -13.69 -5.08
N TYR A 52 -14.87 -14.16 -4.72
CA TYR A 52 -14.39 -15.52 -5.02
C TYR A 52 -14.42 -16.45 -3.82
N LEU A 53 -14.25 -15.90 -2.62
CA LEU A 53 -14.33 -16.56 -1.34
C LEU A 53 -15.34 -15.78 -0.49
N PRO A 54 -16.65 -16.08 -0.59
CA PRO A 54 -17.66 -15.35 0.19
C PRO A 54 -17.36 -15.38 1.68
N VAL A 55 -17.59 -14.24 2.35
CA VAL A 55 -17.28 -14.07 3.77
C VAL A 55 -18.02 -15.13 4.61
N PRO A 56 -17.32 -15.91 5.44
CA PRO A 56 -17.95 -16.90 6.30
C PRO A 56 -18.89 -16.27 7.33
N ASP A 57 -19.92 -17.03 7.75
CA ASP A 57 -20.90 -16.57 8.73
C ASP A 57 -20.22 -16.08 10.03
N GLY A 58 -20.46 -14.82 10.38
CA GLY A 58 -19.94 -14.20 11.61
C GLY A 58 -18.48 -13.74 11.53
N MET A 59 -17.85 -13.80 10.35
CA MET A 59 -16.49 -13.30 10.10
C MET A 59 -16.50 -12.04 9.24
N SER A 60 -15.32 -11.44 9.02
CA SER A 60 -15.14 -10.28 8.16
C SER A 60 -13.79 -10.33 7.43
N TYR A 61 -13.69 -9.63 6.30
CA TYR A 61 -12.41 -9.31 5.63
C TYR A 61 -12.00 -7.85 5.83
N SER A 62 -12.70 -7.11 6.70
CA SER A 62 -12.50 -5.70 6.99
C SER A 62 -12.20 -5.43 8.47
N THR A 63 -11.69 -6.42 9.17
CA THR A 63 -11.21 -6.33 10.56
C THR A 63 -9.69 -6.22 10.56
N ASP A 64 -9.02 -6.60 11.66
CA ASP A 64 -7.56 -6.62 11.67
C ASP A 64 -7.00 -7.75 10.77
N PRO A 65 -5.75 -7.62 10.29
CA PRO A 65 -5.15 -8.58 9.35
C PRO A 65 -5.13 -10.03 9.85
N TYR A 66 -5.03 -10.25 11.16
CA TYR A 66 -5.05 -11.61 11.74
C TYR A 66 -6.44 -12.23 11.60
N ASP A 67 -7.49 -11.50 12.03
CA ASP A 67 -8.88 -11.95 11.93
C ASP A 67 -9.30 -12.15 10.45
N ASN A 68 -8.86 -11.27 9.56
CA ASN A 68 -9.08 -11.41 8.11
C ASN A 68 -8.41 -12.68 7.56
N THR A 69 -7.23 -13.04 8.08
CA THR A 69 -6.51 -14.27 7.70
C THR A 69 -7.24 -15.52 8.19
N GLU A 70 -7.81 -15.51 9.39
CA GLU A 70 -8.68 -16.60 9.86
C GLU A 70 -9.95 -16.75 9.00
N ALA A 71 -10.56 -15.63 8.61
CA ALA A 71 -11.71 -15.62 7.71
C ALA A 71 -11.36 -16.16 6.32
N TYR A 72 -10.19 -15.78 5.78
CA TYR A 72 -9.69 -16.29 4.50
C TYR A 72 -9.57 -17.80 4.55
N TRP A 73 -8.90 -18.36 5.56
CA TRP A 73 -8.69 -19.81 5.66
C TRP A 73 -9.99 -20.57 5.83
N THR A 74 -10.95 -20.01 6.56
CA THR A 74 -12.29 -20.60 6.68
C THR A 74 -12.98 -20.70 5.32
N ALA A 75 -12.95 -19.63 4.51
CA ALA A 75 -13.54 -19.63 3.18
C ALA A 75 -12.75 -20.46 2.16
N PHE A 76 -11.41 -20.36 2.18
CA PHE A 76 -10.50 -21.08 1.29
C PHE A 76 -10.63 -22.59 1.48
N ASN A 77 -10.67 -23.07 2.72
CA ASN A 77 -10.86 -24.49 3.03
C ASN A 77 -12.24 -25.03 2.63
N ALA A 78 -13.24 -24.15 2.51
CA ALA A 78 -14.56 -24.49 2.00
C ALA A 78 -14.65 -24.42 0.45
N SER A 79 -13.61 -23.90 -0.21
CA SER A 79 -13.55 -23.69 -1.65
C SER A 79 -13.06 -24.94 -2.41
N ASN A 80 -12.92 -24.82 -3.73
CA ASN A 80 -12.32 -25.85 -4.59
C ASN A 80 -10.84 -25.56 -4.93
N TYR A 81 -10.27 -24.48 -4.41
CA TYR A 81 -8.86 -24.17 -4.62
C TYR A 81 -8.00 -25.07 -3.73
N THR A 82 -6.91 -25.58 -4.30
CA THR A 82 -5.99 -26.48 -3.60
C THR A 82 -4.68 -25.82 -3.22
N SER A 83 -4.42 -24.61 -3.72
CA SER A 83 -3.26 -23.79 -3.36
C SER A 83 -3.52 -22.31 -3.57
N LEU A 84 -2.77 -21.48 -2.85
CA LEU A 84 -2.76 -20.03 -3.01
C LEU A 84 -2.31 -19.64 -4.42
N LEU A 85 -1.27 -20.28 -4.98
CA LEU A 85 -0.82 -20.00 -6.33
C LEU A 85 -1.93 -20.27 -7.37
N GLN A 86 -2.69 -21.36 -7.22
CA GLN A 86 -3.83 -21.66 -8.09
C GLN A 86 -4.95 -20.63 -7.92
N PHE A 87 -5.29 -20.28 -6.67
CA PHE A 87 -6.32 -19.29 -6.37
C PHE A 87 -5.98 -17.93 -6.97
N ALA A 88 -4.77 -17.43 -6.72
CA ALA A 88 -4.31 -16.16 -7.26
C ALA A 88 -4.29 -16.16 -8.79
N ALA A 89 -3.77 -17.22 -9.43
CA ALA A 89 -3.75 -17.32 -10.89
C ALA A 89 -5.16 -17.30 -11.51
N ALA A 90 -6.18 -17.80 -10.81
CA ALA A 90 -7.55 -17.87 -11.30
C ALA A 90 -8.37 -16.59 -11.08
N THR A 91 -8.00 -15.76 -10.10
CA THR A 91 -8.89 -14.71 -9.57
C THR A 91 -8.29 -13.30 -9.62
N GLN A 92 -6.96 -13.17 -9.65
CA GLN A 92 -6.33 -11.86 -9.56
C GLN A 92 -6.52 -11.01 -10.82
N VAL A 93 -6.67 -9.71 -10.61
CA VAL A 93 -6.49 -8.68 -11.62
C VAL A 93 -5.02 -8.27 -11.61
N LEU A 94 -4.31 -8.50 -12.72
CA LEU A 94 -2.88 -8.20 -12.83
C LEU A 94 -2.65 -6.69 -12.91
N GLN A 95 -1.68 -6.22 -12.13
CA GLN A 95 -1.34 -4.81 -12.05
C GLN A 95 -0.35 -4.41 -13.15
N SER A 96 -0.37 -3.13 -13.53
CA SER A 96 0.58 -2.55 -14.48
C SER A 96 1.27 -1.35 -13.86
N VAL A 97 2.60 -1.31 -13.95
CA VAL A 97 3.43 -0.20 -13.46
C VAL A 97 4.26 0.30 -14.63
N SER A 98 4.33 1.61 -14.82
CA SER A 98 5.00 2.27 -15.97
C SER A 98 6.42 1.75 -16.22
N SER A 99 7.18 1.50 -15.14
CA SER A 99 8.57 1.04 -15.19
C SER A 99 8.73 -0.48 -15.36
N PHE A 100 7.71 -1.28 -15.04
CA PHE A 100 7.77 -2.75 -15.08
C PHE A 100 6.92 -3.39 -16.17
N GLY A 101 6.01 -2.63 -16.77
CA GLY A 101 4.95 -3.17 -17.61
C GLY A 101 3.87 -3.86 -16.79
N THR A 102 3.16 -4.78 -17.42
CA THR A 102 2.09 -5.58 -16.79
C THR A 102 2.68 -6.80 -16.12
N ALA A 103 2.28 -7.04 -14.87
CA ALA A 103 2.63 -8.25 -14.14
C ALA A 103 2.09 -9.50 -14.83
N THR A 104 2.67 -10.65 -14.48
CA THR A 104 2.18 -11.97 -14.92
C THR A 104 1.75 -12.80 -13.71
N ALA A 105 0.76 -13.68 -13.88
CA ALA A 105 0.35 -14.57 -12.80
C ALA A 105 1.47 -15.53 -12.34
N ALA A 106 2.43 -15.84 -13.21
CA ALA A 106 3.52 -16.78 -12.91
C ALA A 106 4.68 -16.15 -12.11
N CYS A 107 4.97 -14.87 -12.34
CA CYS A 107 6.19 -14.22 -11.85
C CYS A 107 5.99 -12.78 -11.36
N GLY A 108 4.74 -12.30 -11.29
CA GLY A 108 4.44 -10.89 -11.05
C GLY A 108 5.23 -10.00 -12.02
N PHE A 109 5.95 -9.02 -11.47
CA PHE A 109 6.81 -8.11 -12.24
C PHE A 109 8.23 -8.65 -12.52
N SER A 110 8.60 -9.80 -11.96
CA SER A 110 9.90 -10.42 -12.24
C SER A 110 9.88 -11.20 -13.57
N LEU A 111 11.07 -11.38 -14.16
CA LEU A 111 11.23 -11.95 -15.49
C LEU A 111 11.43 -13.47 -15.46
N THR A 112 10.56 -14.19 -16.16
CA THR A 112 10.68 -15.65 -16.41
C THR A 112 11.92 -16.02 -17.22
N ASN A 113 12.45 -15.10 -18.02
CA ASN A 113 13.67 -15.28 -18.82
C ASN A 113 14.87 -14.51 -18.24
N GLY A 114 14.83 -14.26 -16.94
CA GLY A 114 15.87 -13.57 -16.19
C GLY A 114 17.20 -14.33 -16.05
N THR A 115 18.10 -13.76 -15.27
CA THR A 115 19.36 -14.40 -14.89
C THR A 115 19.07 -15.60 -13.98
N ALA A 116 19.53 -16.77 -14.39
CA ALA A 116 19.42 -17.99 -13.59
C ALA A 116 20.22 -17.89 -12.29
N ARG A 117 19.65 -18.40 -11.19
CA ARG A 117 20.22 -18.40 -9.84
C ARG A 117 20.46 -19.83 -9.38
N ASP A 118 21.49 -20.03 -8.56
CA ASP A 118 21.66 -21.28 -7.84
C ASP A 118 20.53 -21.45 -6.82
N LEU A 119 20.16 -22.69 -6.51
CA LEU A 119 19.19 -22.97 -5.45
C LEU A 119 19.72 -22.45 -4.10
N PRO A 120 19.01 -21.53 -3.42
CA PRO A 120 19.42 -21.06 -2.11
C PRO A 120 19.02 -22.06 -1.01
N ALA A 121 19.56 -21.92 0.20
CA ALA A 121 19.17 -22.77 1.33
C ALA A 121 17.79 -22.40 1.90
N GLU A 122 17.36 -21.16 1.71
CA GLU A 122 16.09 -20.57 2.15
C GLU A 122 15.61 -19.55 1.11
N VAL A 123 14.33 -19.24 1.11
CA VAL A 123 13.79 -18.12 0.33
C VAL A 123 13.74 -16.91 1.25
N GLU A 124 14.23 -15.77 0.78
CA GLU A 124 14.19 -14.52 1.54
C GLU A 124 13.31 -13.49 0.86
N TRP A 125 12.42 -12.89 1.64
CA TRP A 125 11.70 -11.67 1.30
C TRP A 125 12.35 -10.52 2.07
N ASN A 126 12.40 -9.32 1.48
CA ASN A 126 13.01 -8.18 2.17
C ASN A 126 12.32 -7.91 3.52
N GLN A 127 11.02 -8.21 3.65
CA GLN A 127 10.27 -8.22 4.90
C GLN A 127 8.94 -8.96 4.73
N LEU A 128 8.27 -9.36 5.80
CA LEU A 128 6.84 -9.66 5.79
C LEU A 128 6.24 -8.96 7.00
N THR A 129 5.28 -8.06 6.79
CA THR A 129 4.84 -7.13 7.84
C THR A 129 3.52 -7.55 8.48
N SER A 130 3.41 -7.41 9.80
CA SER A 130 2.19 -7.73 10.56
C SER A 130 0.98 -6.87 10.18
N SER A 131 1.18 -5.76 9.47
CA SER A 131 0.09 -5.00 8.88
C SER A 131 -0.49 -5.64 7.61
N HIS A 132 0.13 -6.68 7.07
CA HIS A 132 -0.21 -7.33 5.79
C HIS A 132 -0.26 -8.86 5.95
N GLU A 133 -0.77 -9.32 7.09
CA GLU A 133 -0.88 -10.75 7.39
C GLU A 133 -1.64 -11.53 6.30
N GLY A 134 -1.25 -12.79 6.15
CA GLY A 134 -1.84 -13.70 5.18
C GLY A 134 -0.89 -14.78 4.68
N PRO A 135 -1.42 -15.73 3.90
CA PRO A 135 -0.73 -16.96 3.54
C PRO A 135 0.40 -16.72 2.54
N CYS A 136 1.38 -17.63 2.51
CA CYS A 136 2.38 -17.65 1.46
C CYS A 136 2.79 -19.08 1.08
N GLU A 137 3.32 -19.21 -0.13
CA GLU A 137 3.82 -20.47 -0.68
C GLU A 137 5.16 -20.27 -1.41
N VAL A 138 5.95 -21.34 -1.48
CA VAL A 138 7.10 -21.46 -2.38
C VAL A 138 6.92 -22.69 -3.26
N TRP A 139 7.17 -22.51 -4.55
CA TRP A 139 7.04 -23.49 -5.60
C TRP A 139 8.35 -23.63 -6.35
N CYS A 140 8.67 -24.86 -6.73
CA CYS A 140 9.72 -25.17 -7.69
C CYS A 140 9.08 -25.86 -8.89
N ASP A 141 9.10 -25.18 -10.03
CA ASP A 141 8.22 -25.46 -11.17
C ASP A 141 6.77 -25.71 -10.70
N ASP A 142 6.22 -26.91 -10.89
CA ASP A 142 4.86 -27.29 -10.51
C ASP A 142 4.78 -27.95 -9.11
N THR A 143 5.86 -27.95 -8.33
CA THR A 143 5.94 -28.62 -7.02
C THR A 143 5.87 -27.62 -5.88
N LEU A 144 4.84 -27.74 -5.02
CA LEU A 144 4.77 -27.02 -3.75
C LEU A 144 5.84 -27.55 -2.79
N VAL A 145 6.73 -26.67 -2.35
CA VAL A 145 7.87 -27.03 -1.49
C VAL A 145 7.85 -26.33 -0.14
N PHE A 146 6.95 -25.36 0.04
CA PHE A 146 6.66 -24.72 1.30
C PHE A 146 5.29 -24.03 1.23
N GLU A 147 4.54 -24.10 2.32
CA GLU A 147 3.32 -23.33 2.55
C GLU A 147 3.30 -22.93 4.03
N ASP A 148 2.75 -21.76 4.31
CA ASP A 148 2.42 -21.35 5.66
C ASP A 148 1.15 -20.50 5.66
N TRP A 149 0.39 -20.62 6.75
CA TRP A 149 -0.93 -20.03 6.87
C TRP A 149 -0.88 -18.51 7.03
N ASN A 150 0.19 -17.97 7.65
CA ASN A 150 0.37 -16.54 7.90
C ASN A 150 1.86 -16.18 8.03
N CYS A 151 2.49 -15.92 6.89
CA CYS A 151 3.94 -15.78 6.86
C CYS A 151 4.45 -14.51 7.52
N ALA A 152 3.65 -13.45 7.55
CA ALA A 152 4.01 -12.22 8.26
C ALA A 152 4.00 -12.38 9.78
N LEU A 153 3.18 -13.31 10.30
CA LEU A 153 3.16 -13.64 11.72
C LEU A 153 4.29 -14.60 12.10
N ASP A 154 4.54 -15.62 11.27
CA ASP A 154 5.47 -16.71 11.63
C ASP A 154 6.93 -16.42 11.21
N TYR A 155 7.17 -15.52 10.24
CA TYR A 155 8.50 -15.19 9.72
C TYR A 155 8.85 -13.70 9.88
N THR A 156 8.90 -13.25 11.14
CA THR A 156 9.08 -11.83 11.50
C THR A 156 10.53 -11.31 11.40
N SER A 157 11.47 -12.09 10.86
CA SER A 157 12.85 -11.64 10.72
C SER A 157 12.99 -10.61 9.60
N ASP A 158 14.06 -9.80 9.65
CA ASP A 158 14.45 -8.90 8.56
C ASP A 158 15.88 -9.25 8.09
N PRO A 159 16.04 -9.84 6.88
CA PRO A 159 14.98 -10.23 5.96
C PRO A 159 14.13 -11.40 6.49
N ALA A 160 12.91 -11.56 5.96
CA ALA A 160 12.03 -12.67 6.29
C ALA A 160 12.55 -13.94 5.61
N LYS A 161 12.71 -15.02 6.39
CA LYS A 161 13.40 -16.26 5.96
C LYS A 161 12.43 -17.42 5.93
N LEU A 162 12.02 -17.82 4.73
CA LEU A 162 11.10 -18.94 4.52
C LEU A 162 11.90 -20.23 4.30
N PRO A 163 11.77 -21.23 5.20
CA PRO A 163 12.34 -22.55 4.95
C PRO A 163 11.57 -23.21 3.81
N TYR A 164 12.21 -24.11 3.06
CA TYR A 164 11.51 -24.92 2.06
C TYR A 164 12.23 -26.25 1.84
N ASP A 165 11.54 -27.20 1.21
CA ASP A 165 12.10 -28.50 0.88
C ASP A 165 13.05 -28.40 -0.34
N VAL A 166 14.29 -27.99 -0.10
CA VAL A 166 15.33 -27.80 -1.13
C VAL A 166 15.51 -29.05 -2.00
N ALA A 167 15.39 -30.25 -1.41
CA ALA A 167 15.56 -31.51 -2.14
C ALA A 167 14.47 -31.72 -3.20
N LYS A 168 13.24 -31.23 -2.96
CA LYS A 168 12.17 -31.26 -3.97
C LYS A 168 12.38 -30.27 -5.11
N CYS A 169 13.26 -29.29 -4.94
CA CYS A 169 13.59 -28.31 -5.96
C CYS A 169 14.77 -28.70 -6.84
N GLU A 170 15.50 -29.79 -6.52
CA GLU A 170 16.64 -30.24 -7.31
C GLU A 170 16.23 -30.51 -8.77
N GLY A 171 16.93 -29.87 -9.71
CA GLY A 171 16.66 -29.99 -11.14
C GLY A 171 15.49 -29.15 -11.66
N SER A 172 14.82 -28.38 -10.79
CA SER A 172 13.76 -27.46 -11.21
C SER A 172 14.32 -26.27 -12.01
N SER A 173 13.49 -25.69 -12.88
CA SER A 173 13.88 -24.59 -13.76
C SER A 173 13.51 -23.21 -13.23
N MET A 174 12.55 -23.13 -12.30
CA MET A 174 12.04 -21.89 -11.74
C MET A 174 11.72 -22.09 -10.26
N LEU A 175 12.07 -21.10 -9.44
CA LEU A 175 11.51 -20.94 -8.09
C LEU A 175 10.53 -19.78 -8.13
N THR A 176 9.32 -19.99 -7.66
CA THR A 176 8.26 -18.98 -7.52
C THR A 176 7.86 -18.88 -6.06
N SER A 177 7.78 -17.67 -5.51
CA SER A 177 7.22 -17.42 -4.19
C SER A 177 6.04 -16.47 -4.32
N ILE A 178 4.98 -16.77 -3.58
CA ILE A 178 3.75 -15.97 -3.55
C ILE A 178 3.35 -15.68 -2.11
N TRP A 179 2.96 -14.44 -1.84
CA TRP A 179 2.38 -13.98 -0.58
C TRP A 179 1.10 -13.19 -0.88
N LEU A 180 0.05 -13.46 -0.11
CA LEU A 180 -1.23 -12.76 -0.20
C LEU A 180 -1.44 -11.94 1.07
N ALA A 181 -1.54 -10.62 0.94
CA ALA A 181 -1.82 -9.73 2.06
C ALA A 181 -3.33 -9.49 2.18
N LEU A 182 -3.88 -9.79 3.36
CA LEU A 182 -5.31 -9.82 3.66
C LEU A 182 -5.79 -8.66 4.55
N HIS A 183 -5.04 -7.55 4.57
CA HIS A 183 -5.30 -6.41 5.46
C HIS A 183 -6.63 -5.68 5.15
N ALA A 184 -7.03 -5.63 3.88
CA ALA A 184 -8.31 -5.12 3.42
C ALA A 184 -8.61 -5.64 2.01
N LEU A 185 -9.87 -5.48 1.56
CA LEU A 185 -10.23 -5.68 0.17
C LEU A 185 -9.88 -4.45 -0.68
N PRO A 186 -9.49 -4.63 -1.96
CA PRO A 186 -9.09 -5.91 -2.55
C PRO A 186 -7.77 -6.41 -1.96
N TRP A 187 -7.66 -7.72 -1.78
CA TRP A 187 -6.43 -8.34 -1.29
C TRP A 187 -5.29 -8.14 -2.28
N GLN A 188 -4.07 -8.03 -1.75
CA GLN A 188 -2.90 -7.74 -2.55
C GLN A 188 -2.04 -8.98 -2.75
N VAL A 189 -1.73 -9.30 -4.01
CA VAL A 189 -0.94 -10.46 -4.42
C VAL A 189 0.49 -10.04 -4.73
N TYR A 190 1.45 -10.66 -4.04
CA TYR A 190 2.88 -10.51 -4.29
C TYR A 190 3.41 -11.83 -4.85
N THR A 191 3.68 -11.89 -6.15
CA THR A 191 4.30 -13.05 -6.80
C THR A 191 5.64 -12.66 -7.38
N ASN A 192 6.71 -13.34 -7.00
CA ASN A 192 8.03 -13.18 -7.59
C ASN A 192 8.62 -14.54 -7.96
N CYS A 193 9.47 -14.56 -8.98
CA CYS A 193 10.15 -15.77 -9.41
C CYS A 193 11.61 -15.50 -9.76
N ALA A 194 12.40 -16.57 -9.76
CA ALA A 194 13.75 -16.55 -10.28
C ALA A 194 14.00 -17.84 -11.08
N PRO A 195 14.50 -17.73 -12.33
CA PRO A 195 14.98 -18.89 -13.05
C PRO A 195 16.11 -19.55 -12.25
N LEU A 196 16.15 -20.88 -12.24
CA LEU A 196 17.17 -21.66 -11.56
C LEU A 196 18.22 -22.18 -12.55
N THR A 197 19.47 -22.28 -12.12
CA THR A 197 20.51 -23.00 -12.84
C THR A 197 20.23 -24.51 -12.77
N GLY A 198 19.30 -24.97 -13.61
CA GLY A 198 19.08 -26.40 -13.82
C GLY A 198 20.39 -27.08 -14.24
N ASP A 199 20.64 -28.28 -13.70
CA ASP A 199 21.84 -29.09 -13.90
C ASP A 199 22.33 -29.11 -15.37
N LEU A 200 23.36 -28.31 -15.68
CA LEU A 200 24.15 -28.43 -16.92
C LEU A 200 25.20 -29.54 -16.80
N SER A 201 24.86 -30.71 -16.26
CA SER A 201 25.79 -31.85 -16.21
C SER A 201 25.19 -33.21 -16.62
N SER A 202 24.46 -33.25 -17.74
CA SER A 202 24.35 -34.49 -18.53
C SER A 202 24.70 -34.28 -20.00
N SER A 203 25.98 -34.05 -20.28
CA SER A 203 26.56 -34.41 -21.58
C SER A 203 27.95 -34.99 -21.36
N SER A 204 28.01 -36.29 -21.57
CA SER A 204 29.19 -37.14 -21.62
C SER A 204 30.37 -36.49 -22.35
N VAL A 205 31.39 -36.10 -21.60
CA VAL A 205 32.76 -35.98 -22.10
C VAL A 205 33.62 -37.02 -21.38
N THR A 206 34.22 -37.88 -22.19
CA THR A 206 35.09 -39.02 -21.88
C THR A 206 36.21 -38.68 -20.88
N PRO A 207 36.65 -39.61 -20.00
CA PRO A 207 37.63 -39.28 -18.98
C PRO A 207 39.03 -39.14 -19.61
N MET A 208 39.65 -37.98 -19.48
CA MET A 208 41.08 -37.85 -19.65
C MET A 208 41.70 -37.21 -18.40
N GLN A 209 42.24 -38.13 -17.58
CA GLN A 209 43.49 -37.99 -16.85
C GLN A 209 43.58 -36.91 -15.75
N ARG A 210 43.47 -37.40 -14.50
CA ARG A 210 43.94 -36.75 -13.29
C ARG A 210 45.34 -36.15 -13.49
N ILE A 211 45.43 -34.82 -13.38
CA ILE A 211 46.65 -34.14 -12.93
C ILE A 211 46.31 -33.58 -11.54
N MET A 212 46.91 -34.18 -10.52
CA MET A 212 46.92 -33.62 -9.18
C MET A 212 47.69 -32.30 -9.20
N LEU A 213 47.04 -31.21 -8.81
CA LEU A 213 47.70 -29.97 -8.41
C LEU A 213 47.15 -29.53 -7.05
N SER A 214 48.12 -29.18 -6.20
CA SER A 214 48.12 -28.91 -4.75
C SER A 214 47.16 -27.79 -4.31
N PRO A 215 46.70 -27.76 -3.04
CA PRO A 215 45.84 -26.69 -2.54
C PRO A 215 46.71 -25.50 -2.14
N SER A 216 46.53 -24.33 -2.75
CA SER A 216 46.95 -23.03 -2.19
C SER A 216 46.52 -21.88 -3.12
N THR A 217 45.28 -21.40 -2.97
CA THR A 217 44.93 -19.98 -3.09
C THR A 217 43.45 -19.82 -2.75
N THR A 218 43.16 -19.42 -1.51
CA THR A 218 41.89 -18.81 -1.14
C THR A 218 41.84 -17.42 -1.77
N ILE A 219 41.10 -17.28 -2.87
CA ILE A 219 40.69 -15.97 -3.37
C ILE A 219 39.34 -15.67 -2.70
N ALA A 220 39.37 -14.85 -1.65
CA ALA A 220 38.16 -14.25 -1.12
C ALA A 220 37.71 -13.16 -2.12
N LEU A 221 36.74 -13.50 -2.99
CA LEU A 221 35.98 -12.48 -3.70
C LEU A 221 35.04 -11.82 -2.69
N LEU A 222 35.42 -10.63 -2.19
CA LEU A 222 34.43 -9.68 -1.70
C LEU A 222 33.68 -9.14 -2.92
N ALA A 223 32.54 -9.74 -3.24
CA ALA A 223 31.54 -9.08 -4.06
C ALA A 223 30.81 -8.08 -3.15
N ALA A 224 31.26 -6.83 -3.14
CA ALA A 224 30.47 -5.74 -2.61
C ALA A 224 29.29 -5.52 -3.58
N MET A 225 28.17 -6.17 -3.30
CA MET A 225 26.89 -5.81 -3.91
C MET A 225 26.54 -4.42 -3.38
N LEU A 226 26.76 -3.38 -4.20
CA LEU A 226 26.01 -2.15 -4.05
C LEU A 226 24.55 -2.53 -4.36
N ALA A 227 23.77 -2.77 -3.30
CA ALA A 227 22.32 -2.74 -3.42
C ALA A 227 21.97 -1.31 -3.87
N ALA A 228 21.72 -1.14 -5.17
CA ALA A 228 20.94 -0.01 -5.62
C ALA A 228 19.57 -0.21 -4.97
N GLN A 229 19.34 0.52 -3.88
CA GLN A 229 18.06 0.51 -3.21
C GLN A 229 17.05 1.17 -4.12
N VAL A 230 15.88 0.57 -4.12
CA VAL A 230 14.94 0.75 -5.17
C VAL A 230 13.76 1.45 -4.60
N ASN A 231 13.71 2.73 -4.92
CA ASN A 231 12.90 3.66 -4.18
C ASN A 231 11.47 3.72 -4.74
N ALA A 232 10.71 2.63 -4.60
CA ALA A 232 9.25 2.63 -4.83
C ALA A 232 8.56 3.38 -3.68
N HIS A 233 8.83 4.69 -3.58
CA HIS A 233 8.58 5.45 -2.36
C HIS A 233 7.56 6.56 -2.51
N SER A 234 6.44 6.44 -1.78
CA SER A 234 5.46 7.52 -1.68
C SER A 234 6.00 8.62 -0.79
N ASN A 235 6.53 9.65 -1.43
CA ASN A 235 7.12 10.80 -0.78
C ASN A 235 7.14 12.00 -1.71
N MET A 236 7.10 13.20 -1.13
CA MET A 236 7.45 14.44 -1.80
C MET A 236 8.89 14.37 -2.29
N ILE A 237 9.12 14.65 -3.57
CA ILE A 237 10.45 14.70 -4.20
C ILE A 237 10.83 16.11 -4.66
N LEU A 238 9.86 17.03 -4.75
CA LEU A 238 10.09 18.44 -5.02
C LEU A 238 9.12 19.32 -4.21
N PRO A 239 9.59 20.30 -3.40
CA PRO A 239 10.99 20.54 -3.07
C PRO A 239 11.61 19.33 -2.36
N LEU A 240 12.89 19.04 -2.60
CA LEU A 240 13.52 17.82 -2.11
C LEU A 240 13.63 17.82 -0.57
N PRO A 241 12.95 16.90 0.14
CA PRO A 241 13.10 16.81 1.59
C PRO A 241 14.50 16.35 1.99
N THR A 242 14.96 16.79 3.16
CA THR A 242 16.16 16.21 3.79
C THR A 242 15.72 15.09 4.72
N TRP A 243 16.41 13.96 4.67
CA TRP A 243 16.10 12.78 5.46
C TRP A 243 17.16 12.54 6.55
N PRO A 244 16.82 11.84 7.65
CA PRO A 244 17.78 11.41 8.69
C PRO A 244 18.89 10.49 8.17
N VAL A 245 18.66 9.82 7.04
CA VAL A 245 19.61 8.97 6.31
C VAL A 245 19.74 9.44 4.86
N ASP A 246 20.61 8.82 4.07
CA ASP A 246 20.92 9.22 2.69
C ASP A 246 19.89 8.77 1.64
N TRP A 247 18.76 8.20 2.07
CA TRP A 247 17.62 7.82 1.22
C TRP A 247 16.29 8.29 1.82
N SER A 248 15.24 8.40 0.98
CA SER A 248 13.89 8.75 1.44
C SER A 248 13.15 7.53 2.01
N THR A 249 12.05 7.74 2.73
CA THR A 249 11.13 6.65 3.11
C THR A 249 9.80 6.81 2.40
N ASN A 250 9.13 5.68 2.18
CA ASN A 250 7.78 5.57 1.65
C ASN A 250 6.73 5.22 2.69
N SER A 251 7.13 5.13 3.95
CA SER A 251 6.22 4.77 5.02
C SER A 251 5.38 5.98 5.41
N PHE A 252 4.11 5.72 5.70
CA PHE A 252 3.24 6.70 6.34
C PHE A 252 3.84 7.19 7.66
N ALA A 253 3.69 8.48 7.91
CA ALA A 253 4.20 9.17 9.09
C ALA A 253 3.29 8.96 10.31
N ALA A 254 1.98 8.78 10.10
CA ALA A 254 1.01 8.63 11.18
C ALA A 254 -0.19 7.77 10.74
N LEU A 255 -0.95 7.31 11.73
CA LEU A 255 -2.23 6.61 11.55
C LEU A 255 -3.37 7.45 12.14
N ILE A 256 -4.54 7.39 11.53
CA ILE A 256 -5.78 7.94 12.09
C ILE A 256 -6.79 6.80 12.24
N GLU A 257 -7.32 6.64 13.45
CA GLU A 257 -8.48 5.78 13.73
C GLU A 257 -9.76 6.45 13.18
N GLY A 258 -9.93 6.43 11.85
CA GLY A 258 -10.92 7.22 11.11
C GLY A 258 -12.33 7.15 11.70
N ASP A 259 -12.84 5.95 11.98
CA ASP A 259 -14.19 5.75 12.52
C ASP A 259 -14.39 6.30 13.94
N THR A 260 -13.29 6.53 14.68
CA THR A 260 -13.36 7.17 16.01
C THR A 260 -13.60 8.68 15.92
N TYR A 261 -13.00 9.34 14.92
CA TYR A 261 -12.97 10.81 14.81
C TYR A 261 -13.93 11.36 13.74
N LEU A 262 -14.17 10.57 12.71
CA LEU A 262 -15.11 10.81 11.62
C LEU A 262 -15.97 9.55 11.46
N PRO A 263 -16.96 9.31 12.34
CA PRO A 263 -17.80 8.12 12.27
C PRO A 263 -18.40 7.93 10.87
N CYS A 264 -18.36 6.69 10.37
CA CYS A 264 -18.82 6.39 9.02
C CYS A 264 -20.30 6.80 8.83
N PRO A 265 -20.65 7.57 7.79
CA PRO A 265 -22.04 7.99 7.56
C PRO A 265 -22.97 6.80 7.31
N ASP A 266 -24.24 6.96 7.69
CA ASP A 266 -25.26 5.93 7.49
C ASP A 266 -25.35 5.51 6.00
N GLY A 267 -25.17 4.21 5.75
CA GLY A 267 -25.24 3.63 4.40
C GLY A 267 -23.95 3.74 3.59
N MET A 268 -22.86 4.25 4.17
CA MET A 268 -21.52 4.28 3.58
C MET A 268 -20.56 3.32 4.29
N SER A 269 -19.34 3.20 3.77
CA SER A 269 -18.28 2.33 4.31
C SER A 269 -16.90 3.01 4.17
N TYR A 270 -16.00 2.70 5.10
CA TYR A 270 -14.55 2.97 4.96
C TYR A 270 -13.76 1.69 4.62
N SER A 271 -14.46 0.66 4.16
CA SER A 271 -13.89 -0.67 3.87
C SER A 271 -14.32 -1.19 2.50
N THR A 272 -14.70 -0.28 1.62
CA THR A 272 -14.97 -0.52 0.19
C THR A 272 -13.76 -0.09 -0.62
N ASP A 273 -13.94 0.15 -1.92
CA ASP A 273 -12.84 0.65 -2.74
C ASP A 273 -12.40 2.08 -2.31
N PRO A 274 -11.15 2.47 -2.61
CA PRO A 274 -10.60 3.76 -2.18
C PRO A 274 -11.41 4.99 -2.65
N TYR A 275 -12.09 4.92 -3.79
CA TYR A 275 -12.92 6.03 -4.27
C TYR A 275 -14.16 6.19 -3.37
N ASP A 276 -14.91 5.10 -3.15
CA ASP A 276 -16.10 5.09 -2.28
C ASP A 276 -15.73 5.47 -0.82
N ASN A 277 -14.59 5.00 -0.32
CA ASN A 277 -14.07 5.38 1.00
C ASN A 277 -13.76 6.89 1.06
N THR A 278 -13.27 7.47 -0.04
CA THR A 278 -13.01 8.92 -0.15
C THR A 278 -14.31 9.72 -0.15
N GLU A 279 -15.35 9.24 -0.81
CA GLU A 279 -16.69 9.85 -0.74
C GLU A 279 -17.27 9.77 0.69
N ALA A 280 -17.11 8.64 1.37
CA ALA A 280 -17.52 8.48 2.77
C ALA A 280 -16.75 9.45 3.69
N TYR A 281 -15.44 9.59 3.48
CA TYR A 281 -14.59 10.50 4.25
C TYR A 281 -15.09 11.93 4.11
N TRP A 282 -15.31 12.40 2.88
CA TRP A 282 -15.74 13.78 2.65
C TRP A 282 -17.15 14.04 3.20
N THR A 283 -18.03 13.04 3.16
CA THR A 283 -19.35 13.14 3.79
C THR A 283 -19.23 13.33 5.31
N ALA A 284 -18.38 12.55 5.98
CA ALA A 284 -18.15 12.69 7.42
C ALA A 284 -17.37 13.96 7.78
N PHE A 285 -16.31 14.28 7.03
CA PHE A 285 -15.46 15.45 7.23
C PHE A 285 -16.26 16.75 7.10
N ASN A 286 -17.10 16.87 6.07
CA ASN A 286 -17.97 18.04 5.89
C ASN A 286 -19.05 18.20 6.97
N ALA A 287 -19.38 17.12 7.69
CA ALA A 287 -20.28 17.15 8.83
C ALA A 287 -19.55 17.39 10.17
N SER A 288 -18.21 17.40 10.15
CA SER A 288 -17.36 17.58 11.33
C SER A 288 -17.00 19.04 11.58
N ASP A 289 -16.28 19.30 12.67
CA ASP A 289 -15.72 20.62 13.01
C ASP A 289 -14.27 20.81 12.50
N TYR A 290 -13.68 19.80 11.84
CA TYR A 290 -12.34 19.92 11.28
C TYR A 290 -12.34 20.85 10.08
N THR A 291 -11.30 21.68 9.99
CA THR A 291 -11.24 22.78 9.01
C THR A 291 -10.33 22.49 7.83
N SER A 292 -9.43 21.52 7.95
CA SER A 292 -8.52 21.04 6.92
C SER A 292 -8.04 19.62 7.22
N LEU A 293 -7.43 18.94 6.25
CA LEU A 293 -6.75 17.67 6.48
C LEU A 293 -5.63 17.85 7.52
N LYS A 294 -4.84 18.91 7.42
CA LYS A 294 -3.82 19.23 8.44
C LYS A 294 -4.43 19.35 9.84
N ASP A 295 -5.57 20.02 9.98
CA ASP A 295 -6.26 20.19 11.26
C ASP A 295 -6.76 18.86 11.85
N LEU A 296 -7.33 17.99 11.00
CA LEU A 296 -7.68 16.62 11.40
C LEU A 296 -6.42 15.86 11.86
N VAL A 297 -5.36 15.85 11.06
CA VAL A 297 -4.10 15.16 11.35
C VAL A 297 -3.50 15.63 12.68
N ASP A 298 -3.41 16.95 12.89
CA ASP A 298 -2.84 17.56 14.10
C ASP A 298 -3.59 17.16 15.38
N GLN A 299 -4.90 16.95 15.27
CA GLN A 299 -5.75 16.62 16.42
C GLN A 299 -5.87 15.12 16.69
N THR A 300 -5.75 14.26 15.67
CA THR A 300 -6.16 12.85 15.78
C THR A 300 -5.08 11.83 15.46
N ALA A 301 -4.01 12.21 14.76
CA ALA A 301 -3.07 11.25 14.22
C ALA A 301 -2.07 10.73 15.27
N ALA A 302 -1.80 9.43 15.22
CA ALA A 302 -0.78 8.76 16.02
C ALA A 302 0.49 8.55 15.19
N VAL A 303 1.55 9.30 15.50
CA VAL A 303 2.82 9.24 14.78
C VAL A 303 3.49 7.87 14.91
N GLN A 304 4.13 7.45 13.83
CA GLN A 304 4.83 6.18 13.73
C GLN A 304 6.32 6.33 14.01
N THR A 305 6.97 5.22 14.35
CA THR A 305 8.44 5.14 14.49
C THR A 305 8.98 4.12 13.51
N LEU A 306 9.96 4.54 12.73
CA LEU A 306 10.56 3.76 11.67
C LEU A 306 12.08 3.80 11.84
N SER A 307 12.73 2.66 12.03
CA SER A 307 14.19 2.61 11.96
C SER A 307 14.62 2.59 10.48
N PRO A 308 15.67 3.32 10.07
CA PRO A 308 16.55 4.21 10.83
C PRO A 308 16.08 5.69 10.95
N PHE A 309 14.89 6.03 10.46
CA PHE A 309 14.38 7.41 10.37
C PHE A 309 14.00 8.05 11.72
N GLY A 310 13.74 7.24 12.75
CA GLY A 310 13.27 7.70 14.05
C GLY A 310 11.75 7.82 14.13
N THR A 311 11.26 8.62 15.07
CA THR A 311 9.83 8.89 15.23
C THR A 311 9.42 10.05 14.33
N ALA A 312 8.36 9.85 13.55
CA ALA A 312 7.79 10.88 12.69
C ALA A 312 7.25 12.07 13.51
N THR A 313 7.12 13.21 12.86
CA THR A 313 6.47 14.41 13.39
C THR A 313 5.24 14.75 12.57
N LEU A 314 4.26 15.44 13.17
CA LEU A 314 3.10 15.94 12.42
C LEU A 314 3.42 17.14 11.51
N GLU A 315 4.58 17.78 11.74
CA GLU A 315 5.08 18.90 10.94
C GLU A 315 5.78 18.44 9.64
N CYS A 316 6.54 17.34 9.71
CA CYS A 316 7.45 16.94 8.63
C CYS A 316 7.51 15.43 8.38
N GLY A 317 6.67 14.63 9.03
CA GLY A 317 6.77 13.17 9.02
C GLY A 317 8.18 12.72 9.39
N TYR A 318 8.78 11.90 8.52
CA TYR A 318 10.16 11.43 8.67
C TYR A 318 11.21 12.34 8.05
N SER A 319 10.81 13.39 7.32
CA SER A 319 11.75 14.39 6.81
C SER A 319 12.14 15.39 7.91
N LEU A 320 13.25 16.09 7.71
CA LEU A 320 13.83 16.99 8.70
C LEU A 320 13.35 18.44 8.51
N ALA A 321 12.60 18.94 9.48
CA ALA A 321 12.20 20.35 9.59
C ALA A 321 13.41 21.32 9.64
N ASN A 322 14.58 20.84 10.06
CA ASN A 322 15.84 21.59 10.10
C ASN A 322 16.86 21.09 9.06
N GLY A 323 16.36 20.55 7.95
CA GLY A 323 17.14 20.06 6.83
C GLY A 323 17.79 21.16 5.97
N THR A 324 18.22 20.75 4.78
CA THR A 324 18.76 21.65 3.75
C THR A 324 17.63 22.46 3.13
N ALA A 325 17.71 23.78 3.22
CA ALA A 325 16.75 24.68 2.63
C ALA A 325 16.73 24.58 1.10
N GLN A 326 15.53 24.54 0.53
CA GLN A 326 15.24 24.46 -0.90
C GLN A 326 14.66 25.79 -1.41
N ASP A 327 14.85 26.06 -2.70
CA ASP A 327 14.08 27.13 -3.36
C ASP A 327 12.62 26.68 -3.55
N LEU A 328 11.70 27.64 -3.64
CA LEU A 328 10.31 27.34 -3.98
C LEU A 328 10.22 26.80 -5.41
N PRO A 329 9.68 25.58 -5.62
CA PRO A 329 9.52 25.03 -6.96
C PRO A 329 8.31 25.64 -7.67
N GLU A 330 8.17 25.39 -8.97
CA GLU A 330 6.96 25.79 -9.72
C GLU A 330 5.73 24.96 -9.31
N GLU A 331 5.93 23.66 -9.09
CA GLU A 331 4.93 22.69 -8.63
C GLU A 331 5.55 21.84 -7.52
N VAL A 332 4.72 21.29 -6.64
CA VAL A 332 5.16 20.22 -5.74
C VAL A 332 5.11 18.91 -6.51
N GLU A 333 6.19 18.12 -6.47
CA GLU A 333 6.22 16.80 -7.08
C GLU A 333 6.17 15.72 -6.00
N TRP A 334 5.21 14.80 -6.12
CA TRP A 334 5.01 13.67 -5.22
C TRP A 334 5.19 12.35 -5.98
N ASN A 335 6.09 11.51 -5.52
CA ASN A 335 6.34 10.20 -6.13
C ASN A 335 5.32 9.18 -5.61
N GLN A 336 4.84 8.25 -6.44
CA GLN A 336 3.94 7.15 -6.02
C GLN A 336 2.66 7.59 -5.28
N LEU A 337 1.93 8.55 -5.84
CA LEU A 337 0.55 8.86 -5.46
C LEU A 337 -0.38 7.90 -6.21
N THR A 338 -0.80 6.79 -5.57
CA THR A 338 -1.37 5.62 -6.25
C THR A 338 -2.88 5.50 -6.09
N SER A 339 -3.56 4.99 -7.11
CA SER A 339 -5.03 4.77 -7.12
C SER A 339 -5.50 3.70 -6.15
N SER A 340 -4.61 2.92 -5.54
CA SER A 340 -4.99 2.01 -4.45
C SER A 340 -5.07 2.71 -3.09
N HIS A 341 -4.64 3.97 -3.01
CA HIS A 341 -4.53 4.76 -1.79
C HIS A 341 -5.20 6.13 -1.96
N GLU A 342 -6.33 6.18 -2.67
CA GLU A 342 -7.07 7.41 -2.92
C GLU A 342 -7.42 8.17 -1.63
N GLY A 343 -7.53 9.49 -1.77
CA GLY A 343 -7.85 10.37 -0.66
C GLY A 343 -7.25 11.77 -0.80
N PRO A 344 -7.61 12.67 0.12
CA PRO A 344 -7.31 14.09 0.01
C PRO A 344 -5.83 14.37 0.22
N CYS A 345 -5.36 15.48 -0.36
CA CYS A 345 -4.02 15.99 -0.08
C CYS A 345 -4.01 17.52 0.00
N GLU A 346 -3.04 18.05 0.73
CA GLU A 346 -2.85 19.48 0.95
C GLU A 346 -1.38 19.86 0.87
N VAL A 347 -1.09 21.05 0.36
CA VAL A 347 0.23 21.70 0.49
C VAL A 347 0.09 22.98 1.30
N TRP A 348 1.00 23.14 2.25
CA TRP A 348 1.08 24.25 3.18
C TRP A 348 2.44 24.93 3.06
N CYS A 349 2.43 26.25 3.18
CA CYS A 349 3.61 27.07 3.41
C CYS A 349 3.48 27.71 4.79
N ASP A 350 4.29 27.23 5.74
CA ASP A 350 4.09 27.42 7.18
C ASP A 350 2.61 27.16 7.57
N ASP A 351 1.89 28.17 8.08
CA ASP A 351 0.49 28.08 8.49
C ASP A 351 -0.52 28.42 7.37
N THR A 352 -0.06 28.55 6.12
CA THR A 352 -0.92 28.96 4.99
C THR A 352 -1.18 27.79 4.05
N LEU A 353 -2.46 27.41 3.90
CA LEU A 353 -2.91 26.46 2.88
C LEU A 353 -2.75 27.07 1.48
N VAL A 354 -1.95 26.43 0.64
CA VAL A 354 -1.61 26.91 -0.71
C VAL A 354 -2.08 25.98 -1.82
N PHE A 355 -2.49 24.76 -1.47
CA PHE A 355 -3.17 23.82 -2.35
C PHE A 355 -3.97 22.82 -1.52
N GLU A 356 -5.14 22.46 -2.02
CA GLU A 356 -5.96 21.36 -1.52
C GLU A 356 -6.60 20.66 -2.72
N ASP A 357 -6.78 19.36 -2.61
CA ASP A 357 -7.57 18.59 -3.55
C ASP A 357 -8.26 17.43 -2.82
N TRP A 358 -9.45 17.10 -3.28
CA TRP A 358 -10.32 16.13 -2.62
C TRP A 358 -9.81 14.69 -2.77
N ASN A 359 -9.12 14.38 -3.88
CA ASN A 359 -8.59 13.06 -4.18
C ASN A 359 -7.39 13.15 -5.14
N CYS A 360 -6.20 13.32 -4.58
CA CYS A 360 -5.02 13.60 -5.39
C CYS A 360 -4.56 12.42 -6.24
N ALA A 361 -4.84 11.18 -5.81
CA ALA A 361 -4.49 9.98 -6.56
C ALA A 361 -5.31 9.84 -7.83
N LEU A 362 -6.55 10.34 -7.80
CA LEU A 362 -7.44 10.35 -8.93
C LEU A 362 -7.14 11.51 -9.88
N ASP A 363 -6.91 12.71 -9.35
CA ASP A 363 -6.79 13.92 -10.17
C ASP A 363 -5.37 14.19 -10.69
N TYR A 364 -4.33 13.66 -10.03
CA TYR A 364 -2.91 13.86 -10.40
C TYR A 364 -2.20 12.55 -10.73
N THR A 365 -2.60 11.91 -11.83
CA THR A 365 -2.17 10.55 -12.21
C THR A 365 -0.76 10.44 -12.82
N SER A 366 0.03 11.52 -12.86
CA SER A 366 1.41 11.44 -13.36
C SER A 366 2.33 10.81 -12.29
N ASP A 367 3.47 10.26 -12.71
CA ASP A 367 4.49 9.75 -11.78
C ASP A 367 5.87 10.37 -12.14
N PRO A 368 6.35 11.36 -11.35
CA PRO A 368 5.72 11.91 -10.15
C PRO A 368 4.43 12.71 -10.44
N ALA A 369 3.53 12.75 -9.46
CA ALA A 369 2.35 13.59 -9.45
C ALA A 369 2.78 15.06 -9.34
N LYS A 370 2.15 15.94 -10.12
CA LYS A 370 2.48 17.36 -10.16
C LYS A 370 1.36 18.18 -9.55
N LEU A 371 1.55 18.61 -8.31
CA LEU A 371 0.56 19.34 -7.54
C LEU A 371 0.79 20.85 -7.75
N PRO A 372 -0.14 21.55 -8.43
CA PRO A 372 -0.07 22.99 -8.54
C PRO A 372 -0.29 23.61 -7.16
N TYR A 373 0.30 24.76 -6.88
CA TYR A 373 0.03 25.47 -5.62
C TYR A 373 0.20 26.97 -5.80
N ASP A 374 -0.43 27.75 -4.93
CA ASP A 374 -0.32 29.21 -4.93
C ASP A 374 1.01 29.65 -4.30
N SER A 375 2.09 29.54 -5.08
CA SER A 375 3.45 29.91 -4.65
C SER A 375 3.59 31.37 -4.20
N ALA A 376 2.69 32.27 -4.63
CA ALA A 376 2.68 33.66 -4.18
C ALA A 376 2.32 33.77 -2.68
N LYS A 377 1.50 32.86 -2.16
CA LYS A 377 1.19 32.76 -0.72
C LYS A 377 2.35 32.21 0.12
N CYS A 378 3.36 31.62 -0.50
CA CYS A 378 4.57 31.11 0.17
C CYS A 378 5.66 32.16 0.37
N SER A 379 5.39 33.43 0.03
CA SER A 379 6.39 34.50 0.17
C SER A 379 6.80 34.69 1.63
N GLY A 380 8.09 34.46 1.91
CA GLY A 380 8.65 34.57 3.26
C GLY A 380 8.37 33.36 4.16
N ALA A 381 7.77 32.30 3.64
CA ALA A 381 7.56 31.07 4.39
C ALA A 381 8.89 30.36 4.67
N SER A 382 8.96 29.67 5.81
CA SER A 382 10.15 28.96 6.28
C SER A 382 10.15 27.48 5.88
N VAL A 383 8.97 26.87 5.74
CA VAL A 383 8.80 25.45 5.43
C VAL A 383 7.64 25.29 4.44
N LEU A 384 7.82 24.40 3.46
CA LEU A 384 6.71 23.83 2.69
C LEU A 384 6.45 22.42 3.22
N THR A 385 5.20 22.12 3.56
CA THR A 385 4.75 20.80 4.01
C THR A 385 3.65 20.28 3.09
N SER A 386 3.73 19.03 2.69
CA SER A 386 2.72 18.34 1.91
C SER A 386 2.15 17.16 2.71
N TYR A 387 0.83 17.08 2.76
CA TYR A 387 0.05 16.04 3.42
C TYR A 387 -0.70 15.22 2.37
N TRP A 388 -0.76 13.91 2.52
CA TRP A 388 -1.67 13.03 1.79
C TRP A 388 -2.26 12.01 2.75
N LEU A 389 -3.59 11.85 2.71
CA LEU A 389 -4.31 10.86 3.49
C LEU A 389 -4.78 9.74 2.58
N ALA A 390 -4.30 8.53 2.83
CA ALA A 390 -4.71 7.34 2.08
C ALA A 390 -5.90 6.66 2.75
N LEU A 391 -7.04 6.61 2.04
CA LEU A 391 -8.33 6.11 2.52
C LEU A 391 -8.65 4.69 1.99
N HIS A 392 -7.61 3.89 1.73
CA HIS A 392 -7.72 2.48 1.30
C HIS A 392 -8.42 1.56 2.32
N GLY A 393 -8.48 1.97 3.59
CA GLY A 393 -9.10 1.22 4.68
C GLY A 393 -8.72 1.81 6.03
N LEU A 394 -9.36 1.34 7.11
CA LEU A 394 -8.99 1.72 8.48
C LEU A 394 -7.83 0.86 9.00
N PRO A 395 -6.96 1.40 9.87
CA PRO A 395 -6.81 2.83 10.14
C PRO A 395 -6.23 3.58 8.93
N TRP A 396 -6.61 4.84 8.74
CA TRP A 396 -6.11 5.63 7.62
C TRP A 396 -4.63 5.96 7.79
N GLN A 397 -3.90 5.97 6.68
CA GLN A 397 -2.48 6.26 6.66
C GLN A 397 -2.23 7.71 6.24
N VAL A 398 -1.45 8.43 7.05
CA VAL A 398 -1.08 9.82 6.78
C VAL A 398 0.36 9.89 6.31
N TYR A 399 0.58 10.43 5.11
CA TYR A 399 1.88 10.74 4.56
C TYR A 399 2.16 12.23 4.72
N ILE A 400 3.27 12.57 5.35
CA ILE A 400 3.66 13.96 5.65
C ILE A 400 5.12 14.12 5.29
N ASN A 401 5.44 15.05 4.40
CA ASN A 401 6.82 15.43 4.10
C ASN A 401 6.94 16.95 4.06
N CYS A 402 8.10 17.46 4.46
CA CYS A 402 8.38 18.88 4.42
C CYS A 402 9.77 19.17 3.84
N ALA A 403 9.96 20.41 3.39
CA ALA A 403 11.27 20.94 3.08
C ALA A 403 11.39 22.36 3.65
N PRO A 404 12.47 22.69 4.37
CA PRO A 404 12.78 24.07 4.70
C PRO A 404 12.97 24.88 3.42
N LEU A 405 12.62 26.16 3.44
CA LEU A 405 12.68 27.05 2.29
C LEU A 405 13.76 28.11 2.48
N THR A 406 14.43 28.50 1.39
CA THR A 406 15.40 29.60 1.39
C THR A 406 14.73 30.98 1.47
N GLY A 407 13.41 31.05 1.32
CA GLY A 407 12.63 32.28 1.27
C GLY A 407 12.74 33.04 -0.07
N SER A 408 13.42 32.48 -1.08
CA SER A 408 13.60 33.11 -2.40
C SER A 408 12.87 32.32 -3.48
N TYR A 409 11.91 32.93 -4.17
CA TYR A 409 11.33 32.38 -5.39
C TYR A 409 12.29 32.65 -6.55
N SER A 410 12.92 31.62 -7.12
CA SER A 410 13.80 31.75 -8.28
C SER A 410 12.96 31.70 -9.58
N SER A 411 12.23 32.79 -9.86
CA SER A 411 11.54 32.94 -11.15
C SER A 411 12.57 33.05 -12.29
N SER A 412 12.87 31.95 -12.95
CA SER A 412 13.66 31.96 -14.18
C SER A 412 12.78 32.47 -15.33
N SER A 413 12.87 33.78 -15.58
CA SER A 413 12.34 34.58 -16.69
C SER A 413 11.78 33.82 -17.91
N ALA A 414 10.45 33.92 -18.10
CA ALA A 414 9.81 33.79 -19.41
C ALA A 414 10.01 35.09 -20.20
N ASP A 415 10.72 35.01 -21.32
CA ASP A 415 10.87 36.12 -22.27
C ASP A 415 9.73 36.08 -23.31
N SER A 416 8.99 37.19 -23.37
CA SER A 416 8.25 37.77 -24.50
C SER A 416 7.36 36.88 -25.39
N SER A 417 6.04 37.00 -25.22
CA SER A 417 5.21 37.86 -26.10
C SER A 417 3.70 37.70 -25.79
N THR A 418 3.10 38.74 -25.20
CA THR A 418 1.64 38.90 -25.12
C THR A 418 1.14 39.65 -26.36
N PRO A 419 -0.11 39.39 -26.78
CA PRO A 419 -1.05 40.49 -26.78
C PRO A 419 -2.22 40.21 -25.83
N SER A 420 -2.52 41.24 -25.06
CA SER A 420 -3.59 41.41 -24.10
C SER A 420 -4.94 40.84 -24.58
N THR A 421 -5.58 40.03 -23.73
CA THR A 421 -7.05 39.96 -23.69
C THR A 421 -7.50 40.06 -22.24
N THR A 422 -8.31 41.09 -21.98
CA THR A 422 -8.92 41.48 -20.70
C THR A 422 -9.65 40.34 -19.98
N ILE A 423 -9.35 40.18 -18.69
CA ILE A 423 -10.10 39.38 -17.72
C ILE A 423 -11.44 40.06 -17.46
N ALA A 424 -12.54 39.34 -17.69
CA ALA A 424 -13.87 39.69 -17.19
C ALA A 424 -14.27 38.68 -16.10
N THR A 425 -14.51 39.23 -14.92
CA THR A 425 -14.94 38.59 -13.67
C THR A 425 -16.27 37.86 -13.85
N LEU A 426 -16.38 36.61 -13.41
CA LEU A 426 -17.67 35.91 -13.23
C LEU A 426 -17.83 35.54 -11.75
N ALA A 427 -18.68 36.32 -11.08
CA ALA A 427 -19.29 36.00 -9.80
C ALA A 427 -20.58 35.22 -10.07
N THR A 428 -20.72 34.04 -9.47
CA THR A 428 -21.90 33.18 -9.60
C THR A 428 -22.96 33.63 -8.61
N GLY A 429 -23.99 34.31 -9.12
CA GLY A 429 -25.17 34.74 -8.37
C GLY A 429 -26.31 33.72 -8.44
N ALA A 430 -26.99 33.53 -7.31
CA ALA A 430 -28.19 32.72 -7.12
C ALA A 430 -29.37 33.13 -8.05
N PRO A 431 -30.31 32.23 -8.39
CA PRO A 431 -31.44 32.58 -9.22
C PRO A 431 -32.63 33.06 -8.38
N GLU A 432 -33.05 34.31 -8.59
CA GLU A 432 -34.36 34.82 -8.19
C GLU A 432 -35.25 35.02 -9.43
N ALA A 433 -36.50 34.62 -9.28
CA ALA A 433 -37.54 34.55 -10.30
C ALA A 433 -38.13 35.92 -10.68
N THR A 434 -38.56 36.09 -11.94
CA THR A 434 -39.78 36.87 -12.30
C THR A 434 -40.24 36.57 -13.74
N PRO A 435 -41.44 37.01 -14.19
CA PRO A 435 -42.64 36.18 -14.31
C PRO A 435 -43.05 35.93 -15.77
N THR A 436 -43.94 34.98 -16.02
CA THR A 436 -44.72 34.97 -17.27
C THR A 436 -46.17 34.61 -16.97
N THR A 437 -47.02 35.63 -17.04
CA THR A 437 -48.48 35.52 -17.17
C THR A 437 -48.85 34.92 -18.52
N THR A 438 -49.75 33.93 -18.56
CA THR A 438 -50.98 33.90 -19.41
C THR A 438 -51.86 32.69 -19.03
N THR A 439 -53.03 33.02 -18.48
CA THR A 439 -54.37 32.42 -18.62
C THR A 439 -54.67 30.99 -18.15
N ALA A 440 -55.65 30.95 -17.25
CA ALA A 440 -56.30 29.80 -16.65
C ALA A 440 -57.18 28.98 -17.60
N ALA A 441 -57.20 27.66 -17.35
CA ALA A 441 -58.39 26.84 -17.52
C ALA A 441 -58.48 25.88 -16.32
N SER A 442 -59.62 25.97 -15.64
CA SER A 442 -60.04 25.20 -14.48
C SER A 442 -60.54 23.83 -14.93
N GLU A 443 -60.17 22.76 -14.22
CA GLU A 443 -61.01 21.58 -14.06
C GLU A 443 -60.59 20.76 -12.82
N THR A 444 -61.61 20.39 -12.04
CA THR A 444 -61.64 19.80 -10.69
C THR A 444 -61.24 18.31 -10.68
N PRO A 445 -60.74 17.75 -9.56
CA PRO A 445 -60.27 16.36 -9.50
C PRO A 445 -61.43 15.35 -9.52
N THR A 446 -61.24 14.25 -10.24
CA THR A 446 -62.12 13.07 -10.17
C THR A 446 -61.42 11.95 -9.41
N THR A 447 -62.01 11.61 -8.27
CA THR A 447 -61.77 10.43 -7.45
C THR A 447 -62.09 9.15 -8.22
N THR A 448 -61.20 8.16 -8.18
CA THR A 448 -61.58 6.75 -8.45
C THR A 448 -60.96 5.84 -7.40
N THR A 449 -61.85 5.31 -6.57
CA THR A 449 -61.68 4.18 -5.65
C THR A 449 -61.89 2.87 -6.41
N ALA A 450 -61.07 1.85 -6.16
CA ALA A 450 -61.41 0.43 -6.31
C ALA A 450 -60.47 -0.36 -5.36
N THR A 451 -60.90 -0.71 -4.16
CA THR A 451 -61.71 -1.87 -3.74
C THR A 451 -60.97 -3.20 -3.76
N THR A 452 -60.76 -3.66 -2.54
CA THR A 452 -60.45 -4.97 -1.97
C THR A 452 -61.20 -6.15 -2.62
N THR A 453 -60.51 -7.29 -2.77
CA THR A 453 -61.15 -8.62 -2.81
C THR A 453 -60.52 -9.52 -1.75
N THR A 454 -61.33 -9.82 -0.76
CA THR A 454 -61.20 -10.90 0.22
C THR A 454 -61.46 -12.25 -0.43
N SER A 455 -60.74 -13.29 -0.01
CA SER A 455 -61.25 -14.67 -0.03
C SER A 455 -60.69 -15.41 1.17
N ASP A 456 -61.61 -16.11 1.84
CA ASP A 456 -61.55 -16.59 3.20
C ASP A 456 -61.03 -18.04 3.31
N ALA A 457 -60.55 -18.33 4.51
CA ALA A 457 -60.20 -19.56 5.21
C ALA A 457 -60.41 -20.98 4.61
N SER A 458 -59.44 -21.86 4.92
CA SER A 458 -59.72 -23.12 5.63
C SER A 458 -58.52 -23.55 6.49
N THR A 459 -58.82 -23.79 7.77
CA THR A 459 -57.98 -24.27 8.89
C THR A 459 -57.71 -25.78 8.85
N VAL A 460 -56.53 -26.24 9.30
CA VAL A 460 -56.35 -27.37 10.23
C VAL A 460 -55.04 -27.21 11.04
N ASP A 461 -55.13 -27.50 12.34
CA ASP A 461 -54.15 -27.46 13.45
C ASP A 461 -52.74 -28.04 13.23
N GLY A 462 -51.79 -27.56 14.06
CA GLY A 462 -50.68 -28.40 14.51
C GLY A 462 -49.42 -27.70 15.07
N GLU A 463 -49.50 -27.31 16.34
CA GLU A 463 -48.41 -27.29 17.36
C GLU A 463 -47.23 -26.31 17.28
N ALA A 464 -46.91 -25.82 18.48
CA ALA A 464 -46.03 -24.72 18.85
C ALA A 464 -44.52 -25.01 18.70
N ASP A 465 -43.75 -23.96 18.45
CA ASP A 465 -42.59 -23.66 19.29
C ASP A 465 -42.29 -22.16 19.30
N ASP A 466 -41.91 -21.72 20.49
CA ASP A 466 -41.65 -20.37 20.97
C ASP A 466 -40.46 -19.72 20.24
N VAL A 467 -40.66 -18.57 19.59
CA VAL A 467 -39.58 -17.69 19.16
C VAL A 467 -39.84 -16.31 19.74
N THR A 468 -39.10 -16.01 20.80
CA THR A 468 -38.93 -14.67 21.32
C THR A 468 -37.99 -13.90 20.38
N GLU A 469 -38.55 -12.94 19.64
CA GLU A 469 -37.77 -11.88 19.02
C GLU A 469 -37.05 -11.09 20.12
N THR A 470 -35.72 -11.09 20.07
CA THR A 470 -34.91 -10.08 20.75
C THR A 470 -34.20 -9.27 19.68
N THR A 471 -34.50 -7.98 19.68
CA THR A 471 -33.89 -6.90 18.92
C THR A 471 -32.37 -6.95 19.02
N THR A 472 -31.70 -7.01 17.87
CA THR A 472 -30.24 -6.93 17.74
C THR A 472 -29.77 -5.49 17.92
N ASP A 473 -29.28 -5.17 19.12
CA ASP A 473 -28.38 -4.04 19.32
C ASP A 473 -26.98 -4.43 18.81
N LYS A 474 -26.50 -3.70 17.80
CA LYS A 474 -25.09 -3.72 17.35
C LYS A 474 -24.24 -2.84 18.27
N CYS A 475 -22.96 -3.21 18.38
CA CYS A 475 -21.82 -2.51 18.99
C CYS A 475 -21.65 -2.61 20.52
N SER A 476 -20.75 -3.53 20.92
CA SER A 476 -19.94 -3.40 22.13
C SER A 476 -18.63 -4.19 21.96
N VAL A 477 -17.58 -3.54 21.46
CA VAL A 477 -16.22 -4.07 21.50
C VAL A 477 -15.68 -3.91 22.92
N ARG A 478 -15.23 -5.02 23.50
CA ARG A 478 -14.82 -5.11 24.90
C ARG A 478 -13.34 -4.73 25.04
N SER A 479 -13.07 -3.53 25.54
CA SER A 479 -11.74 -3.13 26.04
C SER A 479 -11.21 -4.15 27.05
N ARG A 480 -10.03 -4.72 26.79
CA ARG A 480 -9.23 -5.39 27.83
C ARG A 480 -7.89 -4.70 28.00
N ARG A 481 -7.73 -4.14 29.22
CA ARG A 481 -6.43 -3.77 29.80
C ARG A 481 -5.50 -4.98 29.80
N ARG A 482 -4.26 -4.78 29.35
CA ARG A 482 -3.15 -5.70 29.57
C ARG A 482 -2.59 -5.47 30.98
N ASP A 483 -2.44 -6.55 31.74
CA ASP A 483 -1.39 -6.71 32.74
C ASP A 483 -0.17 -7.37 32.07
#